data_AF-A0A2S6A039-F1
#
_entry.id   AF-A0A2S6A039-F1
#
_cell.length_a   1.000
_cell.length_b   1.000
_cell.length_c   1.000
_cell.angle_alpha   90.00
_cell.angle_beta   90.00
_cell.angle_gamma   90.00
#
_symmetry.space_group_name_H-M   'P 1'
#
loop_
_entity.id
_entity.type
_entity.pdbx_description
1 polymer ?
#
loop_
_entity_poly.entity_id
_entity_poly.type
_entity_poly.pdbx_seq_one_letter_code
_entity_poly.pdbx_strand_id
1 'polypeptide(L)'
;MRTKSTHTGVPGATRSSHHYRPTCGFPTVRRPVSSHTETMGMDWLLATDRHDRAADHIYSAATHLIISAGFDNLTVDSVARRAHCSRATVYRHTGGVAHLRETVLARAATSIIEKVEAAIARRSGTDRTYTALTVALREARAEPVVTAFLGSEHGPRAVTGFSESPALIALVADLLGTDPDDALVATWFIRTMVSMLLWPAHPDTETQLLQRFLIPSLDAPPREAPPATAHGTSVSGAAPGR
;
A
#
# COMPACT_ATOMS: atom_id res chain seq x y z
N MET A 1 32.75 -53.81 39.10
CA MET A 1 34.07 -53.84 39.76
C MET A 1 34.83 -52.58 39.36
N ARG A 2 35.30 -51.82 40.37
CA ARG A 2 36.08 -50.58 40.35
C ARG A 2 35.41 -49.23 40.01
N THR A 3 35.38 -48.45 41.09
CA THR A 3 35.05 -47.04 41.36
C THR A 3 36.21 -46.06 41.11
N LYS A 4 35.87 -44.75 41.18
CA LYS A 4 36.67 -43.52 41.50
C LYS A 4 36.83 -42.58 40.29
N SER A 5 36.79 -41.24 40.40
CA SER A 5 36.42 -40.28 41.46
C SER A 5 36.46 -38.87 40.84
N THR A 6 35.47 -38.03 41.18
CA THR A 6 35.48 -36.57 41.46
C THR A 6 36.65 -35.68 41.00
N HIS A 7 36.34 -34.53 40.36
CA HIS A 7 36.76 -33.21 40.89
C HIS A 7 35.91 -32.03 40.40
N THR A 8 35.69 -31.12 41.34
CA THR A 8 34.91 -29.87 41.39
C THR A 8 35.60 -28.68 40.71
N GLY A 9 34.82 -27.69 40.24
CA GLY A 9 35.34 -26.36 39.87
C GLY A 9 34.27 -25.34 39.44
N VAL A 10 33.96 -24.39 40.34
CA VAL A 10 33.22 -23.11 40.22
C VAL A 10 33.93 -22.17 41.23
N PRO A 11 33.94 -20.79 41.23
CA PRO A 11 33.31 -19.74 40.41
C PRO A 11 34.25 -18.55 40.02
N GLY A 12 33.71 -17.54 39.29
CA GLY A 12 34.18 -16.14 39.30
C GLY A 12 33.31 -15.27 38.39
N ALA A 13 32.23 -14.64 38.88
CA ALA A 13 32.17 -13.30 39.48
C ALA A 13 32.57 -12.16 38.52
N THR A 14 31.60 -11.32 38.10
CA THR A 14 31.55 -9.89 38.49
C THR A 14 30.28 -9.19 37.96
N ARG A 15 29.60 -8.50 38.88
CA ARG A 15 28.55 -7.49 38.68
C ARG A 15 29.17 -6.14 38.34
N SER A 16 28.43 -5.31 37.60
CA SER A 16 28.11 -3.88 37.86
C SER A 16 27.82 -3.17 36.52
N SER A 17 26.58 -2.83 36.17
CA SER A 17 25.81 -1.63 36.59
C SER A 17 26.50 -0.31 36.27
N HIS A 18 26.00 0.45 35.28
CA HIS A 18 26.00 1.92 35.15
C HIS A 18 24.89 2.27 34.14
N HIS A 19 23.75 2.78 34.60
CA HIS A 19 23.40 4.20 34.75
C HIS A 19 22.72 4.80 33.50
N TYR A 20 21.56 5.38 33.77
CA TYR A 20 20.54 5.86 32.84
C TYR A 20 20.56 7.39 32.80
N ARG A 21 20.20 7.93 31.62
CA ARG A 21 19.52 9.23 31.37
C ARG A 21 20.34 10.49 30.97
N PRO A 22 19.68 11.51 30.37
CA PRO A 22 20.04 12.05 29.05
C PRO A 22 20.36 13.56 29.08
N THR A 23 20.85 14.14 27.99
CA THR A 23 20.95 15.61 27.87
C THR A 23 20.62 16.09 26.47
N CYS A 24 19.57 16.91 26.41
CA CYS A 24 19.28 17.85 25.33
C CYS A 24 20.42 18.86 25.19
N GLY A 25 20.75 19.24 23.95
CA GLY A 25 21.72 20.29 23.66
C GLY A 25 21.68 20.70 22.20
N PHE A 26 20.77 21.61 21.85
CA PHE A 26 20.80 22.38 20.60
C PHE A 26 21.91 23.45 20.67
N PRO A 27 22.73 23.63 19.61
CA PRO A 27 23.46 24.87 19.43
C PRO A 27 22.98 25.64 18.18
N THR A 28 22.31 26.76 18.46
CA THR A 28 22.43 28.10 17.84
C THR A 28 22.64 28.23 16.32
N VAL A 29 21.58 28.67 15.65
CA VAL A 29 21.58 29.28 14.31
C VAL A 29 22.30 30.63 14.34
N ARG A 30 23.33 30.78 13.49
CA ARG A 30 24.04 32.03 13.24
C ARG A 30 23.30 32.80 12.13
N ARG A 31 22.72 33.97 12.44
CA ARG A 31 22.13 34.90 11.45
C ARG A 31 23.24 35.64 10.67
N PRO A 32 23.14 35.78 9.33
CA PRO A 32 23.77 36.87 8.63
C PRO A 32 22.86 38.12 8.60
N VAL A 33 23.53 39.28 8.66
CA VAL A 33 22.97 40.63 8.57
C VAL A 33 22.67 41.00 7.12
N SER A 34 21.65 41.84 6.97
CA SER A 34 20.92 42.30 5.78
C SER A 34 21.77 42.85 4.63
N SER A 35 21.32 42.61 3.40
CA SER A 35 20.80 43.64 2.48
C SER A 35 20.64 43.03 1.09
N HIS A 36 19.42 42.93 0.54
CA HIS A 36 19.11 43.06 -0.89
C HIS A 36 17.58 42.98 -1.07
N THR A 37 17.02 44.04 -1.66
CA THR A 37 15.80 44.08 -2.48
C THR A 37 14.65 43.14 -2.11
N GLU A 38 13.67 43.74 -1.46
CA GLU A 38 12.32 43.26 -1.24
C GLU A 38 11.59 42.95 -2.58
N THR A 39 10.86 41.82 -2.58
CA THR A 39 9.92 41.29 -3.59
C THR A 39 10.44 40.27 -4.63
N MET A 40 11.02 39.13 -4.22
CA MET A 40 11.06 37.90 -5.05
C MET A 40 11.13 36.62 -4.19
N GLY A 41 10.17 36.44 -3.27
CA GLY A 41 10.15 35.26 -2.37
C GLY A 41 8.83 34.49 -2.27
N MET A 42 7.73 35.00 -2.85
CA MET A 42 6.37 34.53 -2.58
C MET A 42 5.53 34.18 -3.82
N ASP A 43 6.13 34.02 -5.01
CA ASP A 43 5.38 33.61 -6.21
C ASP A 43 5.42 32.10 -6.46
N TRP A 44 6.40 31.37 -5.92
CA TRP A 44 6.50 29.90 -6.13
C TRP A 44 5.50 29.10 -5.28
N LEU A 45 5.21 29.52 -4.04
CA LEU A 45 4.15 28.92 -3.21
C LEU A 45 2.77 29.15 -3.83
N LEU A 46 2.52 30.35 -4.37
CA LEU A 46 1.28 30.64 -5.09
C LEU A 46 1.22 29.90 -6.44
N ALA A 47 2.35 29.72 -7.13
CA ALA A 47 2.41 28.97 -8.39
C ALA A 47 2.15 27.47 -8.17
N THR A 48 2.73 26.87 -7.12
CA THR A 48 2.45 25.48 -6.72
C THR A 48 0.98 25.34 -6.29
N ASP A 49 0.48 26.22 -5.43
CA ASP A 49 -0.93 26.20 -5.00
C ASP A 49 -1.90 26.38 -6.19
N ARG A 50 -1.57 27.23 -7.16
CA ARG A 50 -2.36 27.41 -8.38
C ARG A 50 -2.26 26.20 -9.31
N HIS A 51 -1.08 25.61 -9.44
CA HIS A 51 -0.84 24.42 -10.23
C HIS A 51 -1.62 23.22 -9.68
N ASP A 52 -1.55 23.02 -8.36
CA ASP A 52 -2.23 21.94 -7.65
C ASP A 52 -3.75 22.14 -7.68
N ARG A 53 -4.23 23.37 -7.50
CA ARG A 53 -5.66 23.70 -7.71
C ARG A 53 -6.14 23.46 -9.13
N ALA A 54 -5.32 23.78 -10.14
CA ALA A 54 -5.65 23.52 -11.53
C ALA A 54 -5.72 22.02 -11.82
N ALA A 55 -4.75 21.24 -11.32
CA ALA A 55 -4.75 19.79 -11.41
C ALA A 55 -5.98 19.20 -10.70
N ASP A 56 -6.30 19.64 -9.50
CA ASP A 56 -7.48 19.20 -8.74
C ASP A 56 -8.79 19.48 -9.48
N HIS A 57 -8.93 20.65 -10.11
CA HIS A 57 -10.07 20.95 -10.94
C HIS A 57 -10.16 19.97 -12.14
N ILE A 58 -9.03 19.67 -12.79
CA ILE A 58 -9.00 18.73 -13.92
C ILE A 58 -9.40 17.33 -13.47
N TYR A 59 -8.86 16.83 -12.34
CA TYR A 59 -9.21 15.52 -11.80
C TYR A 59 -10.67 15.45 -11.34
N SER A 60 -11.19 16.52 -10.71
CA SER A 60 -12.62 16.60 -10.35
C SER A 60 -13.52 16.51 -11.59
N ALA A 61 -13.18 17.23 -12.66
CA ALA A 61 -13.91 17.14 -13.93
C ALA A 61 -13.86 15.72 -14.53
N ALA A 62 -12.69 15.06 -14.46
CA ALA A 62 -12.54 13.68 -14.90
C ALA A 62 -13.37 12.69 -14.06
N THR A 63 -13.38 12.83 -12.74
CA THR A 63 -14.23 12.04 -11.83
C THR A 63 -15.70 12.17 -12.21
N HIS A 64 -16.19 13.41 -12.42
CA HIS A 64 -17.57 13.63 -12.86
C HIS A 64 -17.89 12.95 -14.19
N LEU A 65 -16.98 12.99 -15.16
CA LEU A 65 -17.17 12.35 -16.46
C LEU A 65 -17.15 10.82 -16.35
N ILE A 66 -16.28 10.24 -15.52
CA ILE A 66 -16.26 8.79 -15.27
C ILE A 66 -17.60 8.33 -14.68
N ILE A 67 -18.12 9.06 -13.68
CA ILE A 67 -19.38 8.71 -13.02
C ILE A 67 -20.58 8.84 -13.97
N SER A 68 -20.60 9.88 -14.79
CA SER A 68 -21.77 10.19 -15.65
C SER A 68 -21.77 9.50 -17.01
N ALA A 69 -20.59 9.26 -17.59
CA ALA A 69 -20.44 8.75 -18.95
C ALA A 69 -19.68 7.42 -19.02
N GLY A 70 -19.17 6.90 -17.90
CA GLY A 70 -18.44 5.64 -17.84
C GLY A 70 -16.92 5.81 -18.01
N PHE A 71 -16.18 4.83 -17.51
CA PHE A 71 -14.72 4.86 -17.42
C PHE A 71 -14.02 4.85 -18.80
N ASP A 72 -14.54 4.05 -19.74
CA ASP A 72 -13.97 3.87 -21.07
C ASP A 72 -14.20 5.09 -21.99
N ASN A 73 -15.22 5.90 -21.69
CA ASN A 73 -15.59 7.07 -22.49
C ASN A 73 -14.83 8.36 -22.13
N LEU A 74 -13.97 8.32 -21.11
CA LEU A 74 -13.14 9.47 -20.74
C LEU A 74 -12.16 9.81 -21.88
N THR A 75 -12.08 11.09 -22.26
CA THR A 75 -11.10 11.60 -23.22
C THR A 75 -10.51 12.91 -22.73
N VAL A 76 -9.32 13.28 -23.21
CA VAL A 76 -8.72 14.58 -22.88
C VAL A 76 -9.62 15.73 -23.35
N ASP A 77 -10.30 15.57 -24.49
CA ASP A 77 -11.21 16.58 -25.03
C ASP A 77 -12.46 16.78 -24.16
N SER A 78 -13.07 15.71 -23.66
CA SER A 78 -14.23 15.82 -22.78
C SER A 78 -13.84 16.46 -21.44
N VAL A 79 -12.68 16.10 -20.89
CA VAL A 79 -12.14 16.69 -19.66
C VAL A 79 -11.82 18.16 -19.84
N ALA A 80 -11.10 18.54 -20.91
CA ALA A 80 -10.76 19.94 -21.19
C ALA A 80 -12.02 20.81 -21.28
N ARG A 81 -13.04 20.32 -21.98
CA ARG A 81 -14.34 21.01 -22.10
C ARG A 81 -15.05 21.15 -20.76
N ARG A 82 -15.09 20.08 -19.96
CA ARG A 82 -15.75 20.06 -18.64
C ARG A 82 -15.01 20.92 -17.61
N ALA A 83 -13.69 20.98 -17.69
CA ALA A 83 -12.81 21.77 -16.82
C ALA A 83 -12.60 23.21 -17.31
N HIS A 84 -13.26 23.61 -18.41
CA HIS A 84 -13.12 24.94 -19.02
C HIS A 84 -11.66 25.36 -19.28
N CYS A 85 -10.82 24.41 -19.71
CA CYS A 85 -9.42 24.66 -20.03
C CYS A 85 -9.05 24.12 -21.42
N SER A 86 -7.87 24.50 -21.92
CA SER A 86 -7.37 23.97 -23.19
C SER A 86 -6.85 22.54 -23.04
N ARG A 87 -6.88 21.75 -24.11
CA ARG A 87 -6.24 20.41 -24.14
C ARG A 87 -4.77 20.45 -23.70
N ALA A 88 -4.04 21.47 -24.15
CA ALA A 88 -2.63 21.67 -23.80
C ALA A 88 -2.44 21.83 -22.28
N THR A 89 -3.41 22.43 -21.60
CA THR A 89 -3.42 22.55 -20.14
C THR A 89 -3.61 21.19 -19.49
N VAL A 90 -4.59 20.39 -19.95
CA VAL A 90 -4.79 19.03 -19.44
C VAL A 90 -3.52 18.18 -19.61
N TYR A 91 -2.94 18.15 -20.81
CA TYR A 91 -1.72 17.36 -21.05
C TYR A 91 -0.55 17.78 -20.16
N ARG A 92 -0.36 19.08 -19.93
CA ARG A 92 0.71 19.59 -19.07
C ARG A 92 0.55 19.15 -17.61
N HIS A 93 -0.67 19.12 -17.09
CA HIS A 93 -0.91 18.78 -15.68
C HIS A 93 -1.07 17.29 -15.42
N THR A 94 -1.50 16.50 -16.42
CA THR A 94 -1.89 15.10 -16.18
C THR A 94 -1.24 14.10 -17.13
N GLY A 95 -0.46 14.49 -18.13
CA GLY A 95 0.22 13.53 -19.02
C GLY A 95 -0.72 12.69 -19.93
N GLY A 96 -2.03 12.94 -19.93
CA GLY A 96 -3.00 12.29 -20.83
C GLY A 96 -4.08 11.46 -20.12
N VAL A 97 -4.87 10.72 -20.91
CA VAL A 97 -6.08 10.03 -20.43
C VAL A 97 -5.78 8.80 -19.56
N ALA A 98 -4.70 8.07 -19.82
CA ALA A 98 -4.31 6.92 -19.01
C ALA A 98 -3.98 7.34 -17.58
N HIS A 99 -3.16 8.37 -17.43
CA HIS A 99 -2.81 8.92 -16.12
C HIS A 99 -4.01 9.59 -15.44
N LEU A 100 -4.90 10.27 -16.17
CA LEU A 100 -6.17 10.75 -15.61
C LEU A 100 -6.98 9.63 -14.95
N ARG A 101 -7.13 8.50 -15.65
CA ARG A 101 -7.85 7.32 -15.13
C ARG A 101 -7.16 6.75 -13.89
N GLU A 102 -5.85 6.57 -13.96
CA GLU A 102 -5.04 6.05 -12.86
C GLU A 102 -5.14 6.96 -11.62
N THR A 103 -4.94 8.28 -11.77
CA THR A 103 -5.02 9.21 -10.64
C THR A 103 -6.42 9.28 -10.05
N VAL A 104 -7.47 9.29 -10.87
CA VAL A 104 -8.85 9.30 -10.36
C VAL A 104 -9.15 8.01 -9.59
N LEU A 105 -8.69 6.86 -10.08
CA LEU A 105 -8.86 5.58 -9.40
C LEU A 105 -8.04 5.52 -8.10
N ALA A 106 -6.81 6.03 -8.09
CA ALA A 106 -5.99 6.16 -6.89
C ALA A 106 -6.66 7.06 -5.84
N ARG A 107 -7.21 8.21 -6.23
CA ARG A 107 -7.96 9.10 -5.32
C ARG A 107 -9.19 8.41 -4.73
N ALA A 108 -9.91 7.63 -5.52
CA ALA A 108 -11.05 6.84 -5.04
C ALA A 108 -10.59 5.76 -4.03
N ALA A 109 -9.47 5.07 -4.30
CA ALA A 109 -8.87 4.12 -3.37
C ALA A 109 -8.43 4.78 -2.06
N THR A 110 -7.78 5.94 -2.10
CA THR A 110 -7.38 6.71 -0.91
C THR A 110 -8.60 7.09 -0.06
N SER A 111 -9.68 7.57 -0.67
CA SER A 111 -10.94 7.88 0.04
C SER A 111 -11.52 6.65 0.76
N ILE A 112 -11.45 5.47 0.14
CA ILE A 112 -11.86 4.21 0.79
C ILE A 112 -10.95 3.87 1.97
N ILE A 113 -9.63 4.01 1.81
CA ILE A 113 -8.64 3.76 2.87
C ILE A 113 -8.88 4.67 4.08
N GLU A 114 -9.09 5.97 3.87
CA GLU A 114 -9.38 6.93 4.95
C GLU A 114 -10.63 6.52 5.76
N LYS A 115 -11.69 6.05 5.08
CA LYS A 115 -12.90 5.56 5.76
C LYS A 115 -12.64 4.27 6.53
N VAL A 116 -11.80 3.37 6.01
CA VAL A 116 -11.38 2.14 6.69
C VAL A 116 -10.59 2.49 7.94
N GLU A 117 -9.59 3.36 7.84
CA GLU A 117 -8.76 3.83 8.95
C GLU A 117 -9.62 4.43 10.07
N ALA A 118 -10.58 5.30 9.72
CA ALA A 118 -11.53 5.87 10.67
C ALA A 118 -12.38 4.80 11.37
N ALA A 119 -12.83 3.77 10.64
CA ALA A 119 -13.67 2.69 11.18
C ALA A 119 -12.91 1.76 12.14
N ILE A 120 -11.59 1.62 11.96
CA ILE A 120 -10.75 0.70 12.75
C ILE A 120 -9.92 1.39 13.83
N ALA A 121 -9.89 2.73 13.89
CA ALA A 121 -9.04 3.51 14.78
C ALA A 121 -9.08 3.08 16.26
N ARG A 122 -10.24 2.59 16.74
CA ARG A 122 -10.44 2.14 18.13
C ARG A 122 -10.64 0.62 18.27
N ARG A 123 -10.15 -0.16 17.30
CA ARG A 123 -10.28 -1.62 17.26
C ARG A 123 -8.90 -2.28 17.23
N SER A 124 -8.83 -3.50 17.76
CA SER A 124 -7.61 -4.30 17.86
C SER A 124 -7.87 -5.77 17.52
N GLY A 125 -6.81 -6.50 17.17
CA GLY A 125 -6.86 -7.92 16.85
C GLY A 125 -7.81 -8.25 15.71
N THR A 126 -8.40 -9.44 15.75
CA THR A 126 -9.29 -9.97 14.71
C THR A 126 -10.51 -9.08 14.42
N ASP A 127 -11.05 -8.37 15.42
CA ASP A 127 -12.16 -7.42 15.21
C ASP A 127 -11.74 -6.23 14.34
N ARG A 128 -10.50 -5.75 14.49
CA ARG A 128 -9.91 -4.70 13.64
C ARG A 128 -9.83 -5.18 12.19
N THR A 129 -9.28 -6.37 11.96
CA THR A 129 -9.09 -6.95 10.62
C THR A 129 -10.42 -7.23 9.94
N TYR A 130 -11.37 -7.85 10.65
CA TYR A 130 -12.72 -8.09 10.12
C TYR A 130 -13.43 -6.79 9.77
N THR A 131 -13.36 -5.78 10.64
CA THR A 131 -13.94 -4.46 10.36
C THR A 131 -13.29 -3.80 9.16
N ALA A 132 -11.95 -3.87 9.03
CA ALA A 132 -11.23 -3.30 7.90
C ALA A 132 -11.72 -3.90 6.57
N LEU A 133 -11.78 -5.23 6.48
CA LEU A 133 -12.17 -5.95 5.26
C LEU A 133 -13.63 -5.69 4.87
N THR A 134 -14.53 -5.73 5.85
CA THR A 134 -15.97 -5.51 5.60
C THR A 134 -16.27 -4.06 5.21
N VAL A 135 -15.61 -3.08 5.84
CA VAL A 135 -15.72 -1.67 5.45
C VAL A 135 -15.11 -1.44 4.07
N ALA A 136 -13.93 -1.99 3.79
CA ALA A 136 -13.30 -1.87 2.48
C ALA A 136 -14.20 -2.40 1.36
N LEU A 137 -14.77 -3.61 1.52
CA LEU A 137 -15.70 -4.19 0.55
C LEU A 137 -16.96 -3.34 0.38
N ARG A 138 -17.54 -2.85 1.48
CA ARG A 138 -18.73 -2.00 1.45
C ARG A 138 -18.44 -0.69 0.70
N GLU A 139 -17.38 0.01 1.07
CA GLU A 139 -17.04 1.32 0.49
C GLU A 139 -16.62 1.18 -0.98
N ALA A 140 -15.87 0.15 -1.35
CA ALA A 140 -15.52 -0.11 -2.75
C ALA A 140 -16.76 -0.41 -3.62
N ARG A 141 -17.75 -1.14 -3.09
CA ARG A 141 -19.03 -1.39 -3.79
C ARG A 141 -19.90 -0.13 -3.89
N ALA A 142 -19.77 0.80 -2.95
CA ALA A 142 -20.53 2.05 -2.92
C ALA A 142 -19.84 3.19 -3.70
N GLU A 143 -18.55 3.08 -4.00
CA GLU A 143 -17.77 4.12 -4.65
C GLU A 143 -18.06 4.20 -6.16
N PRO A 144 -18.66 5.29 -6.66
CA PRO A 144 -19.09 5.38 -8.06
C PRO A 144 -17.95 5.24 -9.06
N VAL A 145 -16.75 5.75 -8.74
CA VAL A 145 -15.59 5.60 -9.63
C VAL A 145 -15.17 4.13 -9.75
N VAL A 146 -15.15 3.40 -8.64
CA VAL A 146 -14.80 1.98 -8.61
C VAL A 146 -15.84 1.16 -9.36
N THR A 147 -17.13 1.41 -9.14
CA THR A 147 -18.20 0.71 -9.88
C THR A 147 -18.14 0.97 -11.39
N ALA A 148 -17.89 2.22 -11.82
CA ALA A 148 -17.72 2.57 -13.23
C ALA A 148 -16.48 1.90 -13.85
N PHE A 149 -15.41 1.75 -13.09
CA PHE A 149 -14.21 1.03 -13.50
C PHE A 149 -14.45 -0.47 -13.65
N LEU A 150 -15.06 -1.11 -12.65
CA LEU A 150 -15.33 -2.56 -12.67
C LEU A 150 -16.35 -2.96 -13.74
N GLY A 151 -17.29 -2.07 -14.08
CA GLY A 151 -18.30 -2.28 -15.12
C GLY A 151 -17.87 -1.89 -16.54
N SER A 152 -16.61 -1.48 -16.76
CA SER A 152 -16.15 -1.07 -18.09
C SER A 152 -16.10 -2.26 -19.06
N GLU A 153 -16.18 -2.03 -20.38
CA GLU A 153 -16.12 -3.10 -21.40
C GLU A 153 -14.77 -3.83 -21.35
N HIS A 154 -13.75 -3.12 -20.89
CA HIS A 154 -12.42 -3.64 -20.62
C HIS A 154 -12.28 -4.17 -19.19
N GLY A 155 -13.32 -4.15 -18.36
CA GLY A 155 -13.32 -4.45 -16.93
C GLY A 155 -12.43 -5.64 -16.54
N PRO A 156 -12.58 -6.83 -17.16
CA PRO A 156 -11.70 -7.97 -16.87
C PRO A 156 -10.21 -7.72 -17.17
N ARG A 157 -9.87 -7.01 -18.26
CA ARG A 157 -8.49 -6.65 -18.62
C ARG A 157 -7.97 -5.43 -17.85
N ALA A 158 -8.86 -4.51 -17.50
CA ALA A 158 -8.56 -3.30 -16.75
C ALA A 158 -8.28 -3.66 -15.29
N VAL A 159 -9.06 -4.58 -14.71
CA VAL A 159 -8.84 -5.17 -13.39
C VAL A 159 -7.52 -5.93 -13.33
N THR A 160 -7.17 -6.72 -14.36
CA THR A 160 -5.87 -7.40 -14.39
C THR A 160 -4.71 -6.40 -14.46
N GLY A 161 -4.79 -5.39 -15.34
CA GLY A 161 -3.76 -4.36 -15.45
C GLY A 161 -3.65 -3.47 -14.20
N PHE A 162 -4.77 -3.18 -13.53
CA PHE A 162 -4.79 -2.44 -12.27
C PHE A 162 -4.20 -3.26 -11.12
N SER A 163 -4.51 -4.55 -11.06
CA SER A 163 -3.95 -5.47 -10.04
C SER A 163 -2.44 -5.69 -10.19
N GLU A 164 -1.91 -5.43 -11.39
CA GLU A 164 -0.47 -5.49 -11.70
C GLU A 164 0.23 -4.13 -11.54
N SER A 165 -0.49 -3.07 -11.18
CA SER A 165 0.10 -1.74 -10.98
C SER A 165 1.07 -1.73 -9.79
N PRO A 166 2.36 -1.36 -9.99
CA PRO A 166 3.33 -1.24 -8.91
C PRO A 166 2.89 -0.26 -7.82
N ALA A 167 2.18 0.81 -8.19
CA ALA A 167 1.66 1.80 -7.24
C ALA A 167 0.59 1.20 -6.32
N LEU A 168 -0.30 0.37 -6.87
CA LEU A 168 -1.31 -0.32 -6.08
C LEU A 168 -0.70 -1.40 -5.19
N ILE A 169 0.26 -2.17 -5.71
CA ILE A 169 0.99 -3.19 -4.96
C ILE A 169 1.72 -2.55 -3.77
N ALA A 170 2.45 -1.44 -3.99
CA ALA A 170 3.15 -0.73 -2.93
C ALA A 170 2.19 -0.18 -1.87
N LEU A 171 1.05 0.39 -2.29
CA LEU A 171 0.01 0.87 -1.37
C LEU A 171 -0.56 -0.25 -0.50
N VAL A 172 -0.82 -1.42 -1.10
CA VAL A 172 -1.35 -2.57 -0.37
C VAL A 172 -0.29 -3.20 0.53
N ALA A 173 0.97 -3.25 0.09
CA ALA A 173 2.06 -3.76 0.91
C ALA A 173 2.26 -2.89 2.17
N ASP A 174 2.21 -1.57 2.02
CA ASP A 174 2.24 -0.62 3.15
C ASP A 174 1.05 -0.84 4.10
N LEU A 175 -0.16 -0.99 3.56
CA LEU A 175 -1.37 -1.29 4.33
C LEU A 175 -1.27 -2.61 5.12
N LEU A 176 -0.68 -3.64 4.52
CA LEU A 176 -0.51 -4.96 5.13
C LEU A 176 0.73 -5.06 6.02
N GLY A 177 1.61 -4.04 6.02
CA GLY A 177 2.90 -4.10 6.70
C GLY A 177 3.83 -5.17 6.16
N THR A 178 3.68 -5.53 4.88
CA THR A 178 4.51 -6.53 4.19
C THR A 178 5.63 -5.88 3.41
N ASP A 179 6.71 -6.61 3.16
CA ASP A 179 7.81 -6.14 2.34
C ASP A 179 7.31 -5.81 0.91
N PRO A 180 7.46 -4.56 0.42
CA PRO A 180 7.06 -4.20 -0.94
C PRO A 180 7.83 -4.97 -2.02
N ASP A 181 9.02 -5.51 -1.71
CA ASP A 181 9.79 -6.35 -2.62
C ASP A 181 9.23 -7.80 -2.70
N ASP A 182 8.42 -8.22 -1.71
CA ASP A 182 7.60 -9.43 -1.76
C ASP A 182 6.15 -9.09 -2.14
N ALA A 183 5.99 -8.71 -3.41
CA ALA A 183 4.71 -8.35 -4.00
C ALA A 183 3.67 -9.49 -3.99
N LEU A 184 4.03 -10.72 -3.64
CA LEU A 184 3.14 -11.88 -3.73
C LEU A 184 1.97 -11.76 -2.75
N VAL A 185 2.22 -11.31 -1.52
CA VAL A 185 1.16 -11.15 -0.51
C VAL A 185 0.18 -10.06 -0.93
N ALA A 186 0.68 -8.90 -1.35
CA ALA A 186 -0.13 -7.81 -1.87
C ALA A 186 -0.94 -8.25 -3.11
N THR A 187 -0.31 -8.96 -4.04
CA THR A 187 -0.97 -9.48 -5.26
C THR A 187 -2.08 -10.46 -4.91
N TRP A 188 -1.82 -11.43 -4.02
CA TRP A 188 -2.84 -12.38 -3.57
C TRP A 188 -4.00 -11.68 -2.85
N PHE A 189 -3.69 -10.70 -2.00
CA PHE A 189 -4.70 -9.92 -1.28
C PHE A 189 -5.60 -9.13 -2.24
N ILE A 190 -5.01 -8.40 -3.19
CA ILE A 190 -5.73 -7.65 -4.22
C ILE A 190 -6.65 -8.59 -4.99
N ARG A 191 -6.14 -9.73 -5.49
CA ARG A 191 -6.96 -10.70 -6.24
C ARG A 191 -8.11 -11.26 -5.40
N THR A 192 -7.88 -11.50 -4.11
CA THR A 192 -8.91 -11.99 -3.19
C THR A 192 -10.00 -10.93 -2.99
N MET A 193 -9.61 -9.68 -2.73
CA MET A 193 -10.57 -8.59 -2.54
C MET A 193 -11.36 -8.30 -3.81
N VAL A 194 -10.70 -8.23 -4.96
CA VAL A 194 -11.35 -8.03 -6.26
C VAL A 194 -12.29 -9.18 -6.61
N SER A 195 -11.93 -10.42 -6.30
CA SER A 195 -12.83 -11.58 -6.48
C SER A 195 -14.12 -11.41 -5.67
N MET A 196 -14.01 -11.01 -4.40
CA MET A 196 -15.19 -10.75 -3.56
C MET A 196 -15.99 -9.53 -4.04
N LEU A 197 -15.36 -8.55 -4.68
CA LEU A 197 -16.05 -7.39 -5.27
C LEU A 197 -16.84 -7.76 -6.53
N LEU A 198 -16.24 -8.54 -7.43
CA LEU A 198 -16.83 -8.91 -8.72
C LEU A 198 -17.81 -10.08 -8.62
N TRP A 199 -17.57 -11.00 -7.68
CA TRP A 199 -18.41 -12.16 -7.41
C TRP A 199 -18.86 -12.13 -5.93
N PRO A 200 -19.83 -11.27 -5.59
CA PRO A 200 -20.33 -11.20 -4.22
C PRO A 200 -21.06 -12.49 -3.84
N ALA A 201 -20.92 -12.91 -2.59
CA ALA A 201 -21.68 -14.02 -2.02
C ALA A 201 -22.81 -13.50 -1.13
N HIS A 202 -23.64 -14.39 -0.61
CA HIS A 202 -24.58 -14.03 0.45
C HIS A 202 -23.82 -13.45 1.66
N PRO A 203 -24.31 -12.41 2.36
CA PRO A 203 -23.59 -11.76 3.46
C PRO A 203 -23.07 -12.72 4.55
N ASP A 204 -23.85 -13.74 4.89
CA ASP A 204 -23.43 -14.77 5.86
C ASP A 204 -22.28 -15.62 5.33
N THR A 205 -22.28 -15.94 4.04
CA THR A 205 -21.20 -16.66 3.37
C THR A 205 -19.95 -15.79 3.29
N GLU A 206 -20.06 -14.51 2.94
CA GLU A 206 -18.92 -13.58 2.96
C GLU A 206 -18.30 -13.49 4.35
N THR A 207 -19.13 -13.38 5.38
CA THR A 207 -18.67 -13.39 6.78
C THR A 207 -17.87 -14.65 7.10
N GLN A 208 -18.38 -15.82 6.71
CA GLN A 208 -17.66 -17.09 6.90
C GLN A 208 -16.36 -17.16 6.09
N LEU A 209 -16.34 -16.67 4.85
CA LEU A 209 -15.14 -16.63 4.01
C LEU A 209 -14.04 -15.76 4.64
N LEU A 210 -14.41 -14.59 5.15
CA LEU A 210 -13.51 -13.68 5.83
C LEU A 210 -12.95 -14.31 7.12
N GLN A 211 -13.83 -14.80 8.00
CA GLN A 211 -13.44 -15.29 9.32
C GLN A 211 -12.68 -16.62 9.28
N ARG A 212 -13.05 -17.53 8.38
CA ARG A 212 -12.49 -18.89 8.34
C ARG A 212 -11.24 -19.00 7.47
N PHE A 213 -11.10 -18.17 6.44
CA PHE A 213 -10.02 -18.30 5.46
C PHE A 213 -9.15 -17.05 5.39
N LEU A 214 -9.72 -15.88 5.12
CA LEU A 214 -8.93 -14.68 4.83
C LEU A 214 -8.20 -14.12 6.06
N ILE A 215 -8.90 -13.92 7.17
CA ILE A 215 -8.30 -13.34 8.38
C ILE A 215 -7.16 -14.21 8.93
N PRO A 216 -7.32 -15.54 9.10
CA PRO A 216 -6.22 -16.39 9.56
C PRO A 216 -4.97 -16.34 8.67
N SER A 217 -5.13 -16.12 7.35
CA SER A 217 -3.98 -15.97 6.44
C SER A 217 -3.27 -14.62 6.55
N LEU A 218 -3.94 -13.57 7.04
CA LEU A 218 -3.35 -12.25 7.29
C LEU A 218 -2.63 -12.19 8.65
N ASP A 219 -3.20 -12.87 9.65
CA ASP A 219 -2.64 -12.93 11.00
C ASP A 219 -1.53 -14.00 11.14
N ALA A 220 -1.28 -14.80 10.10
CA ALA A 220 -0.27 -15.85 10.13
C ALA A 220 1.16 -15.24 10.24
N PRO A 221 2.03 -15.76 11.12
CA PRO A 221 3.42 -15.31 11.16
C PRO A 221 4.11 -15.58 9.82
N PRO A 222 5.10 -14.75 9.42
CA PRO A 222 5.86 -14.96 8.20
C PRO A 222 6.35 -16.42 8.15
N ARG A 223 6.04 -17.13 7.08
CA ARG A 223 6.55 -18.50 6.90
C ARG A 223 8.07 -18.39 6.85
N GLU A 224 8.76 -19.00 7.83
CA GLU A 224 10.20 -19.21 7.73
C GLU A 224 10.50 -19.84 6.37
N ALA A 225 11.39 -19.19 5.61
CA ALA A 225 11.84 -19.70 4.34
C ALA A 225 12.30 -21.15 4.54
N PRO A 226 11.91 -22.10 3.66
CA PRO A 226 12.38 -23.47 3.77
C PRO A 226 13.92 -23.44 3.84
N PRO A 227 14.54 -24.16 4.80
CA PRO A 227 15.98 -24.14 4.95
C PRO A 227 16.60 -24.48 3.59
N ALA A 228 17.48 -23.59 3.12
CA ALA A 228 18.20 -23.78 1.86
C ALA A 228 18.74 -25.21 1.87
N THR A 229 18.21 -26.05 0.99
CA THR A 229 18.65 -27.44 0.88
C THR A 229 20.11 -27.38 0.49
N ALA A 230 20.98 -27.57 1.48
CA ALA A 230 22.39 -27.79 1.27
C ALA A 230 22.50 -29.00 0.35
N HIS A 231 22.70 -28.71 -0.94
CA HIS A 231 23.09 -29.72 -1.93
C HIS A 231 24.52 -30.11 -1.57
N GLY A 232 24.63 -31.01 -0.59
CA GLY A 232 25.86 -31.69 -0.24
C GLY A 232 26.25 -32.59 -1.40
N THR A 233 27.08 -32.08 -2.29
CA THR A 233 27.87 -32.89 -3.20
C THR A 233 28.79 -33.78 -2.37
N SER A 234 28.44 -35.05 -2.20
CA SER A 234 29.39 -36.10 -1.84
C SER A 234 29.04 -37.37 -2.58
N VAL A 235 29.54 -37.47 -3.81
CA VAL A 235 29.83 -38.77 -4.44
C VAL A 235 31.34 -38.80 -4.65
N SER A 236 32.06 -39.50 -3.76
CA SER A 236 33.41 -40.00 -4.04
C SER A 236 33.41 -41.49 -3.73
N GLY A 237 33.65 -42.27 -4.79
CA GLY A 237 33.36 -43.69 -4.88
C GLY A 237 34.27 -44.59 -4.04
N ALA A 238 33.68 -45.68 -3.56
CA ALA A 238 34.39 -46.87 -3.12
C ALA A 238 34.62 -47.78 -4.34
N ALA A 239 35.88 -48.12 -4.61
CA ALA A 239 36.25 -49.22 -5.49
C ALA A 239 36.54 -50.47 -4.64
N PRO A 240 36.03 -51.67 -4.99
CA PRO A 240 36.44 -52.90 -4.34
C PRO A 240 37.65 -53.51 -5.05
N GLY A 241 38.70 -53.80 -4.28
CA GLY A 241 39.85 -54.58 -4.73
C GLY A 241 39.54 -56.07 -4.77
N ARG A 242 39.99 -56.73 -5.84
CA ARG A 242 40.37 -58.15 -5.89
C ARG A 242 41.49 -58.31 -6.91
#